data_AF-A0A522E7C4-F1
#
_entry.id   AF-A0A522E7C4-F1
#
_cell.length_a   1.000
_cell.length_b   1.000
_cell.length_c   1.000
_cell.angle_alpha   90.00
_cell.angle_beta   90.00
_cell.angle_gamma   90.00
#
_symmetry.space_group_name_H-M   'P 1'
#
loop_
_entity.id
_entity.type
_entity.pdbx_description
1 polymer ?
#
loop_
_entity_poly.entity_id
_entity_poly.type
_entity_poly.pdbx_seq_one_letter_code
_entity_poly.pdbx_strand_id
1 'polypeptide(L)'
;MKIINARTGNLQEIPFALGEKGRGRWLEEVKVSNRPGQAPTGPDDVSFFVFGQDRKHVILTNRDEKRGILLRVNTSGVYTKGSCGSVALKGGKATLLTEGSWAEGDAGRVADGPDQLWHVEGPCLFSVVLQGGEYKGMGHRYLIVTRSLGTVMIKRAELCQLIATDENPEVTEVAKMFASELHEDVQQALRLAEELEEQMETPQAEVTHFSGEYRSIEEVVKGFGLAIPAAMGDKVKGVSSVQSGTLLPGSKALVALEIGPSGGKRYRFEKISETGLARVKESCERPYNRESVLAIVEDANWHSAWIDYKDGEPTAYVIANAGGIHSFTPNPEWGDPIRTQAWAGVAAVTPAEAEFRRVFNLGNGATKTGGNADAGGGFDSPFAKLRDQRW
;
A
#
# COMPACT_ATOMS: atom_id res chain seq x y z
N MET A 1 35.12 -2.77 6.17
CA MET A 1 34.11 -1.80 5.65
C MET A 1 33.40 -2.46 4.47
N LYS A 2 32.06 -2.41 4.39
CA LYS A 2 31.27 -3.06 3.31
C LYS A 2 30.85 -2.01 2.27
N ILE A 3 30.87 -2.38 0.99
CA ILE A 3 30.26 -1.56 -0.09
C ILE A 3 28.89 -2.14 -0.36
N ILE A 4 27.84 -1.35 -0.12
CA ILE A 4 26.46 -1.79 -0.35
C ILE A 4 25.96 -1.12 -1.63
N ASN A 5 25.43 -1.92 -2.54
CA ASN A 5 24.68 -1.41 -3.68
C ASN A 5 23.28 -1.04 -3.19
N ALA A 6 23.00 0.26 -3.12
CA ALA A 6 21.74 0.78 -2.56
C ALA A 6 20.49 0.26 -3.28
N ARG A 7 20.62 -0.15 -4.55
CA ARG A 7 19.51 -0.65 -5.37
C ARG A 7 19.19 -2.11 -5.07
N THR A 8 20.21 -2.93 -4.83
CA THR A 8 20.02 -4.40 -4.63
C THR A 8 20.12 -4.81 -3.17
N GLY A 9 20.62 -3.95 -2.29
CA GLY A 9 20.94 -4.30 -0.90
C GLY A 9 22.14 -5.25 -0.75
N ASN A 10 22.71 -5.72 -1.86
CA ASN A 10 23.79 -6.69 -1.86
C ASN A 10 25.15 -6.03 -1.69
N LEU A 11 26.13 -6.82 -1.22
CA LEU A 11 27.52 -6.42 -1.24
C LEU A 11 28.00 -6.25 -2.68
N GLN A 12 28.65 -5.13 -2.96
CA GLN A 12 29.27 -4.85 -4.25
C GLN A 12 30.66 -5.50 -4.28
N GLU A 13 30.87 -6.41 -5.22
CA GLU A 13 32.19 -7.00 -5.48
C GLU A 13 33.16 -5.98 -6.06
N ILE A 14 34.45 -6.19 -5.78
CA ILE A 14 35.56 -5.32 -6.16
C ILE A 14 36.51 -6.13 -7.05
N PRO A 15 37.07 -5.55 -8.14
CA PRO A 15 36.87 -4.17 -8.59
C PRO A 15 35.51 -3.98 -9.29
N PHE A 16 35.03 -2.75 -9.32
CA PHE A 16 33.84 -2.39 -10.09
C PHE A 16 34.03 -1.03 -10.76
N ALA A 17 33.14 -0.70 -11.70
CA ALA A 17 33.13 0.59 -12.34
C ALA A 17 31.83 1.35 -12.05
N LEU A 18 31.94 2.66 -11.98
CA LEU A 18 30.82 3.61 -11.90
C LEU A 18 30.60 4.23 -13.28
N GLY A 19 29.35 4.24 -13.75
CA GLY A 19 28.99 4.80 -15.05
C GLY A 19 29.41 3.96 -16.25
N GLU A 20 29.50 4.58 -17.43
CA GLU A 20 29.79 3.93 -18.71
C GLU A 20 30.84 4.68 -19.54
N LYS A 21 31.57 3.96 -20.40
CA LYS A 21 32.53 4.57 -21.33
C LYS A 21 31.83 4.97 -22.63
N GLY A 22 32.01 6.22 -23.09
CA GLY A 22 31.47 6.64 -24.39
C GLY A 22 31.30 8.15 -24.53
N ARG A 23 30.71 8.58 -25.66
CA ARG A 23 30.47 9.99 -25.99
C ARG A 23 29.54 10.62 -24.93
N GLY A 24 30.06 11.54 -24.12
CA GLY A 24 29.31 12.19 -23.03
C GLY A 24 29.11 11.34 -21.77
N ARG A 25 29.75 10.18 -21.67
CA ARG A 25 29.63 9.24 -20.53
C ARG A 25 30.95 9.16 -19.78
N TRP A 26 30.90 9.08 -18.45
CA TRP A 26 32.08 8.97 -17.60
C TRP A 26 32.13 7.61 -16.91
N LEU A 27 33.19 6.86 -17.18
CA LEU A 27 33.52 5.61 -16.50
C LEU A 27 34.59 5.87 -15.45
N GLU A 28 34.29 5.61 -14.19
CA GLU A 28 35.26 5.63 -13.10
C GLU A 28 35.55 4.21 -12.62
N GLU A 29 36.81 3.79 -12.63
CA GLU A 29 37.19 2.47 -12.11
C GLU A 29 37.48 2.55 -10.61
N VAL A 30 36.72 1.78 -9.82
CA VAL A 30 36.93 1.65 -8.38
C VAL A 30 37.74 0.39 -8.10
N LYS A 31 38.97 0.61 -7.64
CA LYS A 31 39.91 -0.44 -7.21
C LYS A 31 40.27 -0.25 -5.75
N VAL A 32 40.32 -1.34 -4.99
CA VAL A 32 40.85 -1.31 -3.63
C VAL A 32 42.36 -1.36 -3.67
N SER A 33 43.00 -0.61 -2.77
CA SER A 33 44.43 -0.62 -2.61
C SER A 33 44.80 -0.37 -1.15
N ASN A 34 45.63 -1.21 -0.54
CA ASN A 34 46.08 -1.00 0.85
C ASN A 34 47.31 -0.06 0.95
N ARG A 35 47.90 0.33 -0.20
CA ARG A 35 48.99 1.30 -0.41
C ARG A 35 48.95 1.79 -1.87
N PRO A 36 49.38 3.00 -2.23
CA PRO A 36 49.46 3.40 -3.64
C PRO A 36 50.16 2.32 -4.49
N GLY A 37 49.44 1.69 -5.43
CA GLY A 37 49.99 0.68 -6.35
C GLY A 37 50.00 -0.78 -5.88
N GLN A 38 49.39 -1.15 -4.74
CA GLN A 38 49.25 -2.56 -4.31
C GLN A 38 47.79 -2.98 -4.14
N ALA A 39 47.42 -4.17 -4.63
CA ALA A 39 46.10 -4.77 -4.43
C ALA A 39 45.95 -5.30 -2.98
N PRO A 40 44.77 -5.19 -2.35
CA PRO A 40 44.52 -5.76 -1.04
C PRO A 40 44.56 -7.29 -1.08
N THR A 41 44.88 -7.88 0.06
CA THR A 41 44.87 -9.34 0.27
C THR A 41 43.52 -9.85 0.79
N GLY A 42 42.66 -8.97 1.31
CA GLY A 42 41.30 -9.31 1.73
C GLY A 42 40.46 -8.07 2.13
N PRO A 43 39.15 -8.25 2.39
CA PRO A 43 38.21 -7.18 2.77
C PRO A 43 38.48 -6.54 4.14
N ASP A 44 39.30 -7.18 4.99
CA ASP A 44 39.63 -6.71 6.35
C ASP A 44 40.81 -5.72 6.38
N ASP A 45 41.58 -5.60 5.30
CA ASP A 45 42.81 -4.77 5.21
C ASP A 45 42.54 -3.26 4.96
N VAL A 46 41.35 -2.76 5.30
CA VAL A 46 40.73 -1.58 4.67
C VAL A 46 40.24 -0.57 5.72
N SER A 47 40.72 0.69 5.74
CA SER A 47 40.27 1.65 6.78
C SER A 47 40.14 3.16 6.47
N PHE A 48 40.81 3.78 5.49
CA PHE A 48 40.57 5.21 5.11
C PHE A 48 41.02 5.56 3.69
N PHE A 49 40.45 6.65 3.15
CA PHE A 49 40.59 7.17 1.77
C PHE A 49 41.69 8.23 1.61
N VAL A 50 42.58 8.08 0.62
CA VAL A 50 43.44 9.18 0.11
C VAL A 50 43.19 9.38 -1.37
N PHE A 51 42.85 10.61 -1.76
CA PHE A 51 42.72 10.99 -3.16
C PHE A 51 44.08 11.46 -3.69
N GLY A 52 44.57 10.80 -4.74
CA GLY A 52 45.61 11.39 -5.60
C GLY A 52 45.04 12.55 -6.40
N GLN A 53 45.89 13.49 -6.81
CA GLN A 53 45.51 14.69 -7.60
C GLN A 53 44.73 14.35 -8.89
N ASP A 54 44.83 13.12 -9.38
CA ASP A 54 44.17 12.61 -10.59
C ASP A 54 42.97 11.68 -10.33
N ARG A 55 42.42 11.60 -9.11
CA ARG A 55 41.21 10.82 -8.73
C ARG A 55 41.23 9.29 -8.96
N LYS A 56 42.35 8.68 -9.36
CA LYS A 56 42.41 7.29 -9.88
C LYS A 56 42.47 6.12 -8.89
N HIS A 57 42.48 6.32 -7.58
CA HIS A 57 42.65 5.20 -6.64
C HIS A 57 41.87 5.40 -5.33
N VAL A 58 41.07 4.40 -4.95
CA VAL A 58 40.52 4.26 -3.59
C VAL A 58 41.55 3.47 -2.79
N ILE A 59 42.49 4.20 -2.19
CA ILE A 59 43.41 3.61 -1.21
C ILE A 59 42.64 3.49 0.11
N LEU A 60 42.60 2.29 0.68
CA LEU A 60 41.98 1.92 1.94
C LEU A 60 43.10 1.52 2.91
N THR A 61 43.67 2.43 3.70
CA THR A 61 44.72 2.06 4.70
C THR A 61 44.26 2.25 6.14
N ASN A 62 44.99 1.70 7.12
CA ASN A 62 44.57 1.52 8.52
C ASN A 62 45.11 2.57 9.50
N ARG A 63 44.80 3.87 9.32
CA ARG A 63 45.38 4.93 10.17
C ARG A 63 44.41 5.94 10.78
N ASP A 64 43.19 6.09 10.27
CA ASP A 64 42.18 6.98 10.88
C ASP A 64 40.86 6.24 11.10
N GLU A 65 40.39 6.20 12.34
CA GLU A 65 39.21 5.50 12.85
C GLU A 65 37.87 6.10 12.36
N LYS A 66 37.76 6.48 11.08
CA LYS A 66 36.48 6.97 10.53
C LYS A 66 35.53 5.79 10.34
N ARG A 67 34.64 5.60 11.31
CA ARG A 67 33.53 4.62 11.26
C ARG A 67 32.53 5.02 10.17
N GLY A 68 32.00 4.04 9.41
CA GLY A 68 31.01 4.28 8.36
C GLY A 68 30.86 3.12 7.35
N ILE A 69 30.01 3.35 6.34
CA ILE A 69 29.83 2.47 5.18
C ILE A 69 30.18 3.18 3.87
N LEU A 70 30.46 2.38 2.85
CA LEU A 70 30.51 2.83 1.47
C LEU A 70 29.18 2.51 0.78
N LEU A 71 28.56 3.54 0.22
CA LEU A 71 27.25 3.46 -0.38
C LEU A 71 27.34 3.82 -1.86
N ARG A 72 27.09 2.85 -2.75
CA ARG A 72 26.96 3.11 -4.19
C ARG A 72 25.50 3.39 -4.51
N VAL A 73 25.23 4.52 -5.15
CA VAL A 73 23.90 4.93 -5.61
C VAL A 73 23.94 5.08 -7.12
N ASN A 74 23.36 4.10 -7.82
CA ASN A 74 23.25 4.11 -9.28
C ASN A 74 21.80 4.40 -9.68
N THR A 75 21.58 5.50 -10.42
CA THR A 75 20.23 5.95 -10.80
C THR A 75 19.71 5.36 -12.11
N SER A 76 20.46 4.45 -12.75
CA SER A 76 20.03 3.81 -13.99
C SER A 76 18.77 2.97 -13.76
N GLY A 77 17.88 2.94 -14.75
CA GLY A 77 16.62 2.23 -14.64
C GLY A 77 16.11 1.72 -15.98
N VAL A 78 14.80 1.83 -16.20
CA VAL A 78 14.16 1.31 -17.41
C VAL A 78 13.81 2.46 -18.35
N TYR A 79 14.24 2.33 -19.61
CA TYR A 79 14.01 3.25 -20.72
C TYR A 79 12.71 4.05 -20.60
N THR A 80 12.86 5.35 -20.33
CA THR A 80 11.79 6.35 -20.42
C THR A 80 12.43 7.65 -20.91
N LYS A 81 12.03 8.08 -22.12
CA LYS A 81 12.59 9.24 -22.82
C LYS A 81 12.41 10.53 -22.01
N GLY A 82 13.48 11.28 -21.82
CA GLY A 82 13.48 12.59 -21.13
C GLY A 82 13.53 12.51 -19.60
N SER A 83 13.86 11.36 -19.02
CA SER A 83 14.04 11.23 -17.56
C SER A 83 15.51 11.25 -17.19
N CYS A 84 15.89 12.10 -16.23
CA CYS A 84 17.23 12.20 -15.69
C CYS A 84 17.25 11.70 -14.24
N GLY A 85 18.21 10.83 -13.93
CA GLY A 85 18.42 10.40 -12.55
C GLY A 85 19.06 11.51 -11.71
N SER A 86 18.81 11.50 -10.40
CA SER A 86 19.50 12.42 -9.47
C SER A 86 19.67 11.82 -8.10
N VAL A 87 20.68 12.30 -7.37
CA VAL A 87 20.97 11.93 -5.98
C VAL A 87 21.25 13.21 -5.22
N ALA A 88 20.54 13.42 -4.11
CA ALA A 88 20.74 14.55 -3.22
C ALA A 88 20.81 14.07 -1.77
N LEU A 89 21.87 14.42 -1.06
CA LEU A 89 21.92 14.31 0.40
C LEU A 89 20.96 15.35 0.98
N LYS A 90 20.02 14.89 1.81
CA LYS A 90 19.01 15.73 2.46
C LYS A 90 19.30 15.92 3.95
N GLY A 91 19.78 14.88 4.62
CA GLY A 91 20.10 14.94 6.04
C GLY A 91 21.25 14.01 6.41
N GLY A 92 21.98 14.38 7.48
CA GLY A 92 23.11 13.62 8.01
C GLY A 92 24.46 14.01 7.42
N LYS A 93 25.50 13.21 7.71
CA LYS A 93 26.87 13.44 7.27
C LYS A 93 27.32 12.36 6.30
N ALA A 94 27.37 12.70 5.02
CA ALA A 94 27.94 11.88 3.96
C ALA A 94 28.87 12.69 3.08
N THR A 95 29.94 12.06 2.60
CA THR A 95 30.92 12.66 1.69
C THR A 95 30.87 11.93 0.35
N LEU A 96 30.60 12.66 -0.73
CA LEU A 96 30.74 12.12 -2.08
C LEU A 96 32.22 11.86 -2.35
N LEU A 97 32.58 10.60 -2.58
CA LEU A 97 33.97 10.22 -2.83
C LEU A 97 34.31 10.35 -4.30
N THR A 98 33.44 9.83 -5.15
CA THR A 98 33.59 9.88 -6.61
C THR A 98 32.24 9.65 -7.27
N GLU A 99 32.15 10.00 -8.55
CA GLU A 99 30.96 9.82 -9.36
C GLU A 99 31.32 9.46 -10.80
N GLY A 100 30.50 8.61 -11.39
CA GLY A 100 30.42 8.43 -12.83
C GLY A 100 29.06 8.81 -13.37
N SER A 101 28.94 8.76 -14.69
CA SER A 101 27.68 9.00 -15.38
C SER A 101 27.37 7.83 -16.30
N TRP A 102 26.12 7.39 -16.25
CA TRP A 102 25.55 6.48 -17.23
C TRP A 102 24.65 7.29 -18.17
N ALA A 103 24.44 6.77 -19.38
CA ALA A 103 23.57 7.43 -20.34
C ALA A 103 22.96 6.41 -21.32
N GLU A 104 21.66 6.55 -21.60
CA GLU A 104 20.97 5.81 -22.64
C GLU A 104 20.85 6.65 -23.92
N GLY A 105 20.98 5.98 -25.08
CA GLY A 105 20.99 6.62 -26.39
C GLY A 105 22.31 7.31 -26.76
N ASP A 106 22.31 8.05 -27.87
CA ASP A 106 23.47 8.82 -28.33
C ASP A 106 23.70 10.04 -27.43
N ALA A 107 24.77 9.99 -26.63
CA ALA A 107 25.21 11.02 -25.69
C ALA A 107 24.14 11.50 -24.69
N GLY A 108 23.35 10.59 -24.10
CA GLY A 108 22.37 10.94 -23.05
C GLY A 108 21.11 11.66 -23.54
N ARG A 109 20.91 11.76 -24.86
CA ARG A 109 19.71 12.38 -25.45
C ARG A 109 18.39 11.70 -25.07
N VAL A 110 18.45 10.47 -24.56
CA VAL A 110 17.26 9.73 -24.11
C VAL A 110 17.12 9.82 -22.60
N ALA A 111 18.20 9.53 -21.88
CA ALA A 111 18.28 9.61 -20.44
C ALA A 111 19.74 9.56 -20.00
N ASP A 112 20.02 10.13 -18.84
CA ASP A 112 21.31 10.11 -18.20
C ASP A 112 21.14 10.24 -16.68
N GLY A 113 22.22 9.96 -15.96
CA GLY A 113 22.19 10.17 -14.53
C GLY A 113 23.49 9.78 -13.83
N PRO A 114 23.56 10.10 -12.53
CA PRO A 114 24.73 9.81 -11.72
C PRO A 114 24.83 8.33 -11.30
N ASP A 115 26.07 7.87 -11.15
CA ASP A 115 26.45 6.66 -10.42
C ASP A 115 27.50 7.05 -9.40
N GLN A 116 27.06 7.30 -8.17
CA GLN A 116 27.85 7.95 -7.13
C GLN A 116 28.29 6.97 -6.05
N LEU A 117 29.50 7.17 -5.54
CA LEU A 117 30.01 6.46 -4.38
C LEU A 117 30.18 7.43 -3.21
N TRP A 118 29.46 7.15 -2.12
CA TRP A 118 29.43 7.97 -0.92
C TRP A 118 30.09 7.25 0.25
N HIS A 119 30.79 8.00 1.09
CA HIS A 119 31.14 7.59 2.44
C HIS A 119 30.10 8.13 3.42
N VAL A 120 29.45 7.24 4.17
CA VAL A 120 28.40 7.59 5.11
C VAL A 120 28.85 7.22 6.52
N GLU A 121 29.00 8.23 7.38
CA GLU A 121 29.58 8.08 8.72
C GLU A 121 28.53 7.68 9.79
N GLY A 122 27.24 7.79 9.48
CA GLY A 122 26.14 7.53 10.40
C GLY A 122 24.78 7.68 9.73
N PRO A 123 23.71 7.95 10.51
CA PRO A 123 22.38 8.15 9.98
C PRO A 123 22.31 9.22 8.91
N CYS A 124 21.79 8.87 7.74
CA CYS A 124 21.67 9.78 6.60
C CYS A 124 20.39 9.53 5.82
N LEU A 125 19.88 10.62 5.22
CA LEU A 125 18.74 10.61 4.31
C LEU A 125 19.19 11.16 2.95
N PHE A 126 18.95 10.37 1.91
CA PHE A 126 19.11 10.79 0.52
C PHE A 126 17.76 10.81 -0.20
N SER A 127 17.57 11.82 -1.04
CA SER A 127 16.55 11.86 -2.07
C SER A 127 17.17 11.33 -3.37
N VAL A 128 16.62 10.24 -3.90
CA VAL A 128 17.12 9.58 -5.11
C VAL A 128 16.02 9.53 -6.15
N VAL A 129 16.28 10.03 -7.35
CA VAL A 129 15.40 9.86 -8.50
C VAL A 129 16.02 8.81 -9.40
N LEU A 130 15.41 7.63 -9.45
CA LEU A 130 15.77 6.58 -10.40
C LEU A 130 15.14 6.85 -11.75
N GLN A 131 15.87 6.58 -12.83
CA GLN A 131 15.37 6.75 -14.18
C GLN A 131 14.20 5.79 -14.47
N GLY A 132 13.13 6.35 -15.00
CA GLY A 132 11.95 5.61 -15.45
C GLY A 132 10.67 6.02 -14.72
N GLY A 133 9.52 5.65 -15.29
CA GLY A 133 8.22 5.92 -14.68
C GLY A 133 7.99 5.12 -13.39
N GLU A 134 7.20 5.69 -12.48
CA GLU A 134 6.83 5.06 -11.21
C GLU A 134 6.20 3.67 -11.38
N TYR A 135 5.37 3.50 -12.42
CA TYR A 135 4.75 2.23 -12.80
C TYR A 135 5.74 1.13 -13.18
N LYS A 136 7.01 1.45 -13.46
CA LYS A 136 8.09 0.48 -13.74
C LYS A 136 8.93 0.17 -12.51
N GLY A 137 8.49 0.60 -11.32
CA GLY A 137 9.28 0.48 -10.10
C GLY A 137 10.45 1.47 -10.05
N MET A 138 10.43 2.52 -10.86
CA MET A 138 11.45 3.59 -10.91
C MET A 138 10.89 4.93 -10.39
N GLY A 139 11.62 6.04 -10.47
CA GLY A 139 11.20 7.35 -9.96
C GLY A 139 11.75 7.70 -8.56
N HIS A 140 11.09 8.65 -7.88
CA HIS A 140 11.57 9.20 -6.61
C HIS A 140 11.57 8.16 -5.48
N ARG A 141 12.66 8.08 -4.73
CA ARG A 141 12.90 7.20 -3.59
C ARG A 141 13.58 7.96 -2.47
N TYR A 142 13.32 7.52 -1.25
CA TYR A 142 14.21 7.81 -0.14
C TYR A 142 15.22 6.68 -0.03
N LEU A 143 16.49 7.03 0.19
CA LEU A 143 17.53 6.10 0.59
C LEU A 143 17.97 6.49 1.99
N ILE A 144 17.68 5.62 2.95
CA ILE A 144 17.89 5.83 4.38
C ILE A 144 19.02 4.93 4.83
N VAL A 145 20.01 5.53 5.49
CA VAL A 145 21.06 4.81 6.21
C VAL A 145 20.77 4.93 7.70
N THR A 146 20.66 3.80 8.40
CA THR A 146 20.30 3.73 9.82
C THR A 146 21.50 3.91 10.74
N ARG A 147 21.25 3.97 12.06
CA ARG A 147 22.31 4.01 13.09
C ARG A 147 23.17 2.76 13.07
N SER A 148 22.58 1.59 12.79
CA SER A 148 23.32 0.34 12.60
C SER A 148 24.05 0.26 11.25
N LEU A 149 23.97 1.33 10.44
CA LEU A 149 24.47 1.41 9.07
C LEU A 149 23.77 0.43 8.10
N GLY A 150 22.55 0.00 8.44
CA GLY A 150 21.64 -0.63 7.50
C GLY A 150 21.19 0.36 6.43
N THR A 151 20.93 -0.13 5.22
CA THR A 151 20.57 0.73 4.07
C THR A 151 19.25 0.28 3.47
N VAL A 152 18.29 1.18 3.37
CA VAL A 152 16.96 0.90 2.82
C VAL A 152 16.62 1.94 1.77
N MET A 153 16.27 1.47 0.56
CA MET A 153 15.70 2.32 -0.49
C MET A 153 14.20 2.04 -0.58
N ILE A 154 13.38 3.07 -0.41
CA ILE A 154 11.94 2.92 -0.21
C ILE A 154 11.15 4.00 -0.97
N LYS A 155 9.94 3.66 -1.44
CA LYS A 155 9.04 4.66 -2.01
C LYS A 155 8.44 5.55 -0.93
N ARG A 156 7.95 6.71 -1.34
CA ARG A 156 7.23 7.65 -0.47
C ARG A 156 6.03 7.00 0.23
N ALA A 157 5.14 6.35 -0.52
CA ALA A 157 3.97 5.68 0.04
C ALA A 157 4.33 4.49 0.96
N GLU A 158 5.34 3.71 0.57
CA GLU A 158 5.85 2.59 1.37
C GLU A 158 6.49 3.08 2.67
N LEU A 159 7.17 4.24 2.65
CA LEU A 159 7.72 4.84 3.87
C LEU A 159 6.61 5.32 4.82
N CYS A 160 5.55 5.95 4.29
CA CYS A 160 4.39 6.31 5.11
C CYS A 160 3.75 5.08 5.78
N GLN A 161 3.67 3.96 5.06
CA GLN A 161 3.16 2.70 5.60
C GLN A 161 4.09 2.14 6.68
N LEU A 162 5.38 2.04 6.40
CA LEU A 162 6.40 1.54 7.33
C LEU A 162 6.42 2.34 8.64
N ILE A 163 6.31 3.68 8.55
CA ILE A 163 6.20 4.55 9.73
C ILE A 163 4.95 4.20 10.54
N ALA A 164 3.80 4.01 9.89
CA ALA A 164 2.55 3.73 10.59
C ALA A 164 2.49 2.32 11.18
N THR A 165 3.13 1.33 10.55
CA THR A 165 3.20 -0.06 11.02
C THR A 165 4.35 -0.34 11.97
N ASP A 166 5.28 0.62 12.13
CA ASP A 166 6.55 0.48 12.85
C ASP A 166 7.32 -0.83 12.52
N GLU A 167 7.25 -1.27 11.26
CA GLU A 167 7.90 -2.51 10.80
C GLU A 167 9.43 -2.43 10.85
N ASN A 168 9.99 -1.22 10.79
CA ASN A 168 11.42 -0.98 10.91
C ASN A 168 11.70 0.29 11.73
N PRO A 169 11.77 0.17 13.06
CA PRO A 169 11.94 1.31 13.96
C PRO A 169 13.20 2.12 13.67
N GLU A 170 14.30 1.49 13.25
CA GLU A 170 15.52 2.22 12.90
C GLU A 170 15.32 3.14 11.69
N VAL A 171 14.53 2.74 10.70
CA VAL A 171 14.21 3.59 9.54
C VAL A 171 13.27 4.73 9.97
N THR A 172 12.27 4.44 10.79
CA THR A 172 11.36 5.43 11.37
C THR A 172 12.12 6.47 12.19
N GLU A 173 13.08 6.06 13.03
CA GLU A 173 13.94 6.96 13.79
C GLU A 173 14.70 7.93 12.88
N VAL A 174 15.27 7.45 11.77
CA VAL A 174 15.98 8.32 10.82
C VAL A 174 15.03 9.28 10.10
N ALA A 175 13.84 8.81 9.72
CA ALA A 175 12.82 9.67 9.16
C ALA A 175 12.41 10.78 10.15
N LYS A 176 12.24 10.46 11.45
CA LYS A 176 12.01 11.45 12.51
C LYS A 176 13.16 12.46 12.62
N MET A 177 14.41 11.99 12.60
CA MET A 177 15.61 12.85 12.70
C MET A 177 15.70 13.91 11.58
N PHE A 178 15.17 13.61 10.39
CA PHE A 178 15.25 14.49 9.22
C PHE A 178 13.87 14.88 8.68
N ALA A 179 12.86 14.95 9.56
CA ALA A 179 11.46 15.17 9.17
C ALA A 179 11.26 16.42 8.29
N SER A 180 11.96 17.53 8.58
CA SER A 180 11.87 18.79 7.83
C SER A 180 12.26 18.66 6.35
N GLU A 181 13.05 17.64 6.01
CA GLU A 181 13.55 17.39 4.65
C GLU A 181 12.66 16.44 3.85
N LEU A 182 11.65 15.85 4.49
CA LEU A 182 10.72 14.90 3.88
C LEU A 182 9.53 15.63 3.27
N HIS A 183 8.86 14.96 2.34
CA HIS A 183 7.58 15.43 1.80
C HIS A 183 6.51 15.52 2.90
N GLU A 184 5.55 16.44 2.71
CA GLU A 184 4.54 16.79 3.71
C GLU A 184 3.71 15.59 4.21
N ASP A 185 3.35 14.67 3.33
CA ASP A 185 2.61 13.45 3.70
C ASP A 185 3.42 12.50 4.60
N VAL A 186 4.74 12.41 4.40
CA VAL A 186 5.63 11.64 5.28
C VAL A 186 5.74 12.35 6.63
N GLN A 187 5.84 13.69 6.64
CA GLN A 187 5.81 14.47 7.87
C GLN A 187 4.48 14.31 8.63
N GLN A 188 3.36 14.23 7.90
CA GLN A 188 2.05 13.93 8.49
C GLN A 188 2.00 12.50 9.04
N ALA A 189 2.55 11.52 8.33
CA ALA A 189 2.63 10.14 8.82
C ALA A 189 3.45 10.02 10.10
N LEU A 190 4.57 10.76 10.22
CA LEU A 190 5.39 10.79 11.43
C LEU A 190 4.62 11.38 12.63
N ARG A 191 3.96 12.53 12.44
CA ARG A 191 3.13 13.15 13.49
C ARG A 191 1.99 12.25 13.92
N LEU A 192 1.32 11.64 12.95
CA LEU A 192 0.24 10.70 13.22
C LEU A 192 0.74 9.51 14.03
N ALA A 193 1.88 8.90 13.67
CA ALA A 193 2.44 7.78 14.42
C ALA A 193 2.70 8.15 15.89
N GLU A 194 3.22 9.35 16.16
CA GLU A 194 3.40 9.87 17.53
C GLU A 194 2.06 10.04 18.26
N GLU A 195 1.05 10.64 17.61
CA GLU A 195 -0.30 10.76 18.19
C GLU A 195 -0.95 9.40 18.47
N LEU A 196 -0.71 8.39 17.62
CA LEU A 196 -1.25 7.05 17.79
C LEU A 196 -0.61 6.32 18.98
N GLU A 197 0.70 6.47 19.18
CA GLU A 197 1.40 5.94 20.35
C GLU A 197 0.79 6.52 21.64
N GLU A 198 0.52 7.83 21.68
CA GLU A 198 -0.09 8.50 22.84
C GLU A 198 -1.54 8.05 23.10
N GLN A 199 -2.37 7.92 22.06
CA GLN A 199 -3.80 7.58 22.20
C GLN A 199 -4.02 6.17 22.77
N MET A 200 -3.11 5.25 22.51
CA MET A 200 -3.23 3.85 22.94
C MET A 200 -2.90 3.60 24.40
N GLU A 201 -2.32 4.57 25.10
CA GLU A 201 -2.23 4.52 26.56
C GLU A 201 -3.62 4.66 27.23
N THR A 202 -4.66 5.03 26.48
CA THR A 202 -6.04 5.13 26.96
C THR A 202 -6.83 3.86 26.62
N PRO A 203 -7.45 3.17 27.60
CA PRO A 203 -8.24 1.98 27.33
C PRO A 203 -9.48 2.32 26.49
N GLN A 204 -9.59 1.74 25.29
CA GLN A 204 -10.77 1.82 24.44
C GLN A 204 -11.84 0.81 24.85
N ALA A 205 -13.09 1.17 24.62
CA ALA A 205 -14.23 0.26 24.75
C ALA A 205 -14.11 -0.92 23.78
N GLU A 206 -14.74 -2.05 24.11
CA GLU A 206 -14.75 -3.23 23.26
C GLU A 206 -15.52 -2.94 21.96
N VAL A 207 -14.84 -3.02 20.81
CA VAL A 207 -15.41 -2.78 19.48
C VAL A 207 -15.70 -4.11 18.80
N THR A 208 -16.93 -4.28 18.31
CA THR A 208 -17.34 -5.49 17.58
C THR A 208 -17.17 -5.28 16.08
N HIS A 209 -16.26 -6.04 15.46
CA HIS A 209 -16.09 -6.09 14.01
C HIS A 209 -17.05 -7.12 13.37
N PHE A 210 -17.41 -6.91 12.10
CA PHE A 210 -18.37 -7.75 11.38
C PHE A 210 -17.72 -8.38 10.14
N SER A 211 -17.46 -9.68 10.16
CA SER A 211 -16.96 -10.43 8.98
C SER A 211 -17.84 -11.66 8.73
N GLY A 212 -18.24 -11.86 7.48
CA GLY A 212 -19.04 -13.03 7.06
C GLY A 212 -18.20 -14.27 6.74
N GLU A 213 -16.89 -14.10 6.54
CA GLU A 213 -15.93 -15.18 6.26
C GLU A 213 -15.54 -15.90 7.57
N TYR A 214 -15.17 -17.19 7.50
CA TYR A 214 -14.51 -17.92 8.60
C TYR A 214 -13.07 -17.41 8.87
N ARG A 215 -12.84 -16.11 8.67
CA ARG A 215 -11.56 -15.43 8.81
C ARG A 215 -11.68 -14.36 9.87
N SER A 216 -10.59 -14.19 10.59
CA SER A 216 -10.41 -13.06 11.50
C SER A 216 -10.44 -11.74 10.74
N ILE A 217 -10.85 -10.65 11.38
CA ILE A 217 -10.92 -9.34 10.71
C ILE A 217 -9.51 -8.90 10.26
N GLU A 218 -8.48 -9.30 10.98
CA GLU A 218 -7.07 -9.12 10.65
C GLU A 218 -6.71 -9.72 9.29
N GLU A 219 -7.10 -10.98 9.06
CA GLU A 219 -6.86 -11.69 7.79
C GLU A 219 -7.61 -11.03 6.64
N VAL A 220 -8.84 -10.58 6.89
CA VAL A 220 -9.63 -9.86 5.88
C VAL A 220 -8.94 -8.55 5.49
N VAL A 221 -8.55 -7.72 6.45
CA VAL A 221 -7.83 -6.45 6.22
C VAL A 221 -6.55 -6.68 5.40
N LYS A 222 -5.75 -7.68 5.77
CA LYS A 222 -4.54 -8.07 5.03
C LYS A 222 -4.87 -8.55 3.62
N GLY A 223 -5.96 -9.30 3.44
CA GLY A 223 -6.46 -9.74 2.14
C GLY A 223 -6.84 -8.58 1.20
N PHE A 224 -7.36 -7.48 1.77
CA PHE A 224 -7.58 -6.23 1.05
C PHE A 224 -6.30 -5.43 0.79
N GLY A 225 -5.13 -5.90 1.26
CA GLY A 225 -3.85 -5.20 1.09
C GLY A 225 -3.81 -3.87 1.84
N LEU A 226 -4.40 -3.84 3.04
CA LEU A 226 -4.29 -2.72 3.98
C LEU A 226 -3.37 -3.12 5.13
N ALA A 227 -2.66 -2.12 5.65
CA ALA A 227 -1.75 -2.28 6.75
C ALA A 227 -2.44 -2.04 8.11
N ILE A 228 -1.96 -2.74 9.14
CA ILE A 228 -2.42 -2.60 10.53
C ILE A 228 -1.28 -1.91 11.31
N PRO A 229 -1.52 -0.75 11.95
CA PRO A 229 -0.51 -0.07 12.75
C PRO A 229 0.06 -0.92 13.88
N ALA A 230 1.32 -0.71 14.23
CA ALA A 230 1.94 -1.34 15.40
C ALA A 230 1.15 -1.09 16.68
N ALA A 231 0.59 0.12 16.81
CA ALA A 231 -0.20 0.50 17.97
C ALA A 231 -1.35 -0.50 18.22
N MET A 232 -2.09 -0.91 17.19
CA MET A 232 -3.19 -1.88 17.34
C MET A 232 -2.71 -3.27 17.83
N GLY A 233 -1.41 -3.57 17.66
CA GLY A 233 -0.83 -4.87 17.95
C GLY A 233 -1.38 -5.97 17.04
N ASP A 234 -1.37 -7.21 17.54
CA ASP A 234 -1.83 -8.39 16.78
C ASP A 234 -3.36 -8.48 16.62
N LYS A 235 -4.11 -7.48 17.08
CA LYS A 235 -5.59 -7.48 17.05
C LYS A 235 -6.11 -6.16 16.51
N VAL A 236 -7.02 -6.20 15.54
CA VAL A 236 -7.72 -4.97 15.14
C VAL A 236 -8.74 -4.65 16.21
N LYS A 237 -8.50 -3.56 16.94
CA LYS A 237 -9.42 -3.03 17.97
C LYS A 237 -9.91 -1.65 17.53
N GLY A 238 -10.99 -1.64 16.75
CA GLY A 238 -11.64 -0.43 16.29
C GLY A 238 -10.81 0.47 15.35
N VAL A 239 -11.45 1.01 14.33
CA VAL A 239 -10.82 1.72 13.21
C VAL A 239 -11.68 2.89 12.78
N SER A 240 -11.17 4.12 12.91
CA SER A 240 -11.95 5.32 12.60
C SER A 240 -11.75 5.86 11.18
N SER A 241 -10.61 5.56 10.55
CA SER A 241 -10.27 6.07 9.22
C SER A 241 -9.11 5.27 8.59
N VAL A 242 -8.74 5.61 7.36
CA VAL A 242 -7.60 5.04 6.64
C VAL A 242 -6.77 6.15 6.04
N GLN A 243 -5.45 6.07 6.23
CA GLN A 243 -4.49 7.02 5.67
C GLN A 243 -3.30 6.26 5.08
N SER A 244 -2.89 6.63 3.87
CA SER A 244 -1.76 6.01 3.16
C SER A 244 -1.86 4.47 3.02
N GLY A 245 -3.08 3.92 3.00
CA GLY A 245 -3.30 2.47 2.94
C GLY A 245 -3.14 1.74 4.29
N THR A 246 -3.01 2.49 5.38
CA THR A 246 -2.95 1.97 6.75
C THR A 246 -4.24 2.35 7.50
N LEU A 247 -4.82 1.38 8.22
CA LEU A 247 -5.98 1.61 9.09
C LEU A 247 -5.57 2.46 10.30
N LEU A 248 -6.38 3.44 10.71
CA LEU A 248 -6.09 4.23 11.91
C LEU A 248 -6.97 3.80 13.08
N PRO A 249 -6.41 3.57 14.28
CA PRO A 249 -7.16 3.09 15.44
C PRO A 249 -8.21 4.09 15.87
N GLY A 250 -9.25 3.58 16.52
CA GLY A 250 -10.37 4.39 16.94
C GLY A 250 -11.50 3.54 17.51
N SER A 251 -12.67 4.15 17.69
CA SER A 251 -13.81 3.50 18.34
C SER A 251 -14.80 2.85 17.37
N LYS A 252 -14.62 3.01 16.06
CA LYS A 252 -15.56 2.53 15.05
C LYS A 252 -15.28 1.08 14.66
N ALA A 253 -16.32 0.32 14.33
CA ALA A 253 -16.16 -1.05 13.84
C ALA A 253 -15.74 -1.08 12.37
N LEU A 254 -15.20 -2.22 11.95
CA LEU A 254 -15.06 -2.57 10.54
C LEU A 254 -16.14 -3.57 10.17
N VAL A 255 -16.59 -3.49 8.93
CA VAL A 255 -17.44 -4.50 8.32
C VAL A 255 -16.87 -4.95 6.98
N ALA A 256 -16.83 -6.26 6.79
CA ALA A 256 -16.42 -6.91 5.55
C ALA A 256 -17.61 -7.67 4.95
N LEU A 257 -18.01 -7.26 3.75
CA LEU A 257 -19.22 -7.70 3.07
C LEU A 257 -18.87 -8.28 1.71
N GLU A 258 -19.60 -9.32 1.31
CA GLU A 258 -19.71 -9.72 -0.08
C GLU A 258 -21.13 -9.38 -0.56
N ILE A 259 -21.21 -8.50 -1.54
CA ILE A 259 -22.45 -8.02 -2.15
C ILE A 259 -22.64 -8.75 -3.48
N GLY A 260 -23.84 -9.27 -3.67
CA GLY A 260 -24.25 -9.94 -4.90
C GLY A 260 -24.10 -11.46 -4.89
N PRO A 261 -24.71 -12.14 -5.87
CA PRO A 261 -24.80 -13.59 -5.90
C PRO A 261 -23.49 -14.26 -6.34
N SER A 262 -23.23 -15.44 -5.78
CA SER A 262 -22.20 -16.35 -6.31
C SER A 262 -22.67 -16.95 -7.63
N GLY A 263 -21.95 -16.72 -8.74
CA GLY A 263 -22.35 -17.30 -10.02
C GLY A 263 -21.60 -16.87 -11.28
N GLY A 264 -22.11 -17.35 -12.43
CA GLY A 264 -21.65 -16.98 -13.77
C GLY A 264 -22.41 -15.78 -14.36
N LYS A 265 -22.28 -15.58 -15.68
CA LYS A 265 -22.83 -14.41 -16.43
C LYS A 265 -24.34 -14.21 -16.36
N ARG A 266 -25.09 -15.21 -15.89
CA ARG A 266 -26.56 -15.18 -15.73
C ARG A 266 -27.00 -14.46 -14.46
N TYR A 267 -26.07 -14.24 -13.53
CA TYR A 267 -26.33 -13.61 -12.26
C TYR A 267 -25.89 -12.16 -12.30
N ARG A 268 -26.62 -11.29 -11.60
CA ARG A 268 -26.25 -9.88 -11.37
C ARG A 268 -26.83 -9.43 -10.02
N PHE A 269 -26.40 -8.28 -9.53
CA PHE A 269 -27.03 -7.63 -8.38
C PHE A 269 -27.36 -6.18 -8.67
N GLU A 270 -28.28 -5.62 -7.90
CA GLU A 270 -28.61 -4.18 -7.87
C GLU A 270 -28.56 -3.68 -6.43
N LYS A 271 -27.71 -2.69 -6.16
CA LYS A 271 -27.63 -2.05 -4.84
C LYS A 271 -28.76 -1.04 -4.69
N ILE A 272 -29.54 -1.17 -3.64
CA ILE A 272 -30.75 -0.36 -3.40
C ILE A 272 -30.47 0.79 -2.44
N SER A 273 -29.81 0.50 -1.33
CA SER A 273 -29.44 1.53 -0.36
C SER A 273 -28.24 1.09 0.47
N GLU A 274 -27.48 2.07 0.93
CA GLU A 274 -26.40 1.89 1.88
C GLU A 274 -26.34 3.13 2.78
N THR A 275 -26.23 2.93 4.09
CA THR A 275 -26.25 4.02 5.07
C THR A 275 -25.37 3.66 6.26
N GLY A 276 -24.70 4.65 6.86
CA GLY A 276 -23.86 4.44 8.04
C GLY A 276 -22.55 3.69 7.78
N LEU A 277 -22.13 3.56 6.52
CA LEU A 277 -20.89 2.90 6.12
C LEU A 277 -20.00 3.84 5.31
N ALA A 278 -18.72 3.93 5.69
CA ALA A 278 -17.67 4.57 4.92
C ALA A 278 -16.80 3.50 4.25
N ARG A 279 -16.96 3.31 2.95
CA ARG A 279 -16.19 2.32 2.17
C ARG A 279 -14.72 2.68 2.16
N VAL A 280 -13.90 1.75 2.64
CA VAL A 280 -12.45 1.85 2.67
C VAL A 280 -11.84 1.26 1.40
N LYS A 281 -12.34 0.09 1.00
CA LYS A 281 -11.86 -0.63 -0.17
C LYS A 281 -12.98 -1.46 -0.77
N GLU A 282 -12.98 -1.55 -2.09
CA GLU A 282 -13.89 -2.39 -2.84
C GLU A 282 -13.14 -3.12 -3.95
N SER A 283 -13.57 -4.34 -4.25
CA SER A 283 -13.07 -5.15 -5.34
C SER A 283 -14.24 -5.83 -6.01
N CYS A 284 -14.31 -5.73 -7.32
CA CYS A 284 -15.26 -6.50 -8.13
C CYS A 284 -14.52 -7.71 -8.71
N GLU A 285 -14.74 -8.91 -8.15
CA GLU A 285 -14.16 -10.15 -8.68
C GLU A 285 -14.55 -10.38 -10.15
N ARG A 286 -15.74 -9.90 -10.55
CA ARG A 286 -16.25 -9.93 -11.93
C ARG A 286 -17.11 -8.70 -12.19
N PRO A 287 -17.05 -8.09 -13.39
CA PRO A 287 -17.66 -6.79 -13.66
C PRO A 287 -19.19 -6.69 -13.51
N TYR A 288 -19.91 -7.77 -13.17
CA TYR A 288 -21.38 -7.79 -13.22
C TYR A 288 -22.10 -8.49 -12.07
N ASN A 289 -21.43 -9.21 -11.15
CA ASN A 289 -22.17 -10.10 -10.24
C ASN A 289 -21.69 -10.24 -8.80
N ARG A 290 -20.51 -9.71 -8.44
CA ARG A 290 -20.07 -9.75 -7.05
C ARG A 290 -19.09 -8.65 -6.73
N GLU A 291 -19.23 -8.10 -5.54
CA GLU A 291 -18.42 -7.02 -5.00
C GLU A 291 -18.01 -7.37 -3.56
N SER A 292 -16.71 -7.35 -3.28
CA SER A 292 -16.17 -7.47 -1.93
C SER A 292 -15.90 -6.07 -1.39
N VAL A 293 -16.46 -5.74 -0.23
CA VAL A 293 -16.38 -4.41 0.38
C VAL A 293 -15.80 -4.52 1.78
N LEU A 294 -14.83 -3.66 2.09
CA LEU A 294 -14.40 -3.36 3.45
C LEU A 294 -14.81 -1.92 3.75
N ALA A 295 -15.54 -1.71 4.86
CA ALA A 295 -16.02 -0.41 5.26
C ALA A 295 -15.86 -0.17 6.77
N ILE A 296 -15.78 1.10 7.15
CA ILE A 296 -15.85 1.59 8.53
C ILE A 296 -17.32 1.85 8.86
N VAL A 297 -17.78 1.37 10.01
CA VAL A 297 -19.13 1.60 10.53
C VAL A 297 -19.20 2.97 11.18
N GLU A 298 -19.97 3.88 10.60
CA GLU A 298 -20.13 5.26 11.08
C GLU A 298 -21.39 5.46 11.94
N ASP A 299 -22.41 4.62 11.76
CA ASP A 299 -23.68 4.68 12.49
C ASP A 299 -24.02 3.29 13.06
N ALA A 300 -24.60 3.25 14.26
CA ALA A 300 -25.06 1.99 14.86
C ALA A 300 -26.19 1.31 14.07
N ASN A 301 -26.96 2.09 13.30
CA ASN A 301 -28.05 1.62 12.44
C ASN A 301 -27.60 1.41 10.99
N TRP A 302 -26.31 1.14 10.77
CA TRP A 302 -25.79 0.91 9.43
C TRP A 302 -26.51 -0.26 8.74
N HIS A 303 -26.65 -0.14 7.43
CA HIS A 303 -27.10 -1.24 6.59
C HIS A 303 -26.58 -1.11 5.16
N SER A 304 -26.49 -2.24 4.47
CA SER A 304 -26.34 -2.30 3.01
C SER A 304 -27.41 -3.24 2.46
N ALA A 305 -28.19 -2.79 1.48
CA ALA A 305 -29.31 -3.52 0.91
C ALA A 305 -29.19 -3.66 -0.61
N TRP A 306 -29.38 -4.87 -1.12
CA TRP A 306 -29.29 -5.18 -2.55
C TRP A 306 -30.26 -6.29 -2.97
N ILE A 307 -30.47 -6.41 -4.27
CA ILE A 307 -31.29 -7.46 -4.90
C ILE A 307 -30.38 -8.32 -5.77
N ASP A 308 -30.45 -9.63 -5.58
CA ASP A 308 -29.79 -10.60 -6.44
C ASP A 308 -30.74 -11.03 -7.55
N TYR A 309 -30.22 -11.15 -8.77
CA TYR A 309 -30.97 -11.61 -9.94
C TYR A 309 -30.32 -12.82 -10.57
N LYS A 310 -31.16 -13.62 -11.23
CA LYS A 310 -30.76 -14.66 -12.17
C LYS A 310 -31.65 -14.56 -13.40
N ASP A 311 -31.03 -14.46 -14.58
CA ASP A 311 -31.73 -14.34 -15.87
C ASP A 311 -32.72 -13.17 -15.93
N GLY A 312 -32.43 -12.08 -15.21
CA GLY A 312 -33.28 -10.89 -15.15
C GLY A 312 -34.35 -10.91 -14.06
N GLU A 313 -34.60 -12.06 -13.43
CA GLU A 313 -35.59 -12.24 -12.37
C GLU A 313 -34.96 -12.11 -10.96
N PRO A 314 -35.60 -11.42 -10.00
CA PRO A 314 -35.14 -11.37 -8.61
C PRO A 314 -35.13 -12.75 -7.96
N THR A 315 -33.97 -13.16 -7.44
CA THR A 315 -33.79 -14.42 -6.72
C THR A 315 -33.69 -14.23 -5.21
N ALA A 316 -33.20 -13.08 -4.75
CA ALA A 316 -33.15 -12.75 -3.33
C ALA A 316 -33.14 -11.24 -3.10
N TYR A 317 -33.71 -10.82 -1.98
CA TYR A 317 -33.62 -9.47 -1.45
C TYR A 317 -32.74 -9.56 -0.20
N VAL A 318 -31.65 -8.81 -0.13
CA VAL A 318 -30.61 -9.02 0.89
C VAL A 318 -30.32 -7.73 1.65
N ILE A 319 -30.33 -7.82 2.98
CA ILE A 319 -29.95 -6.73 3.89
C ILE A 319 -28.82 -7.23 4.77
N ALA A 320 -27.69 -6.52 4.78
CA ALA A 320 -26.64 -6.70 5.77
C ALA A 320 -26.71 -5.56 6.80
N ASN A 321 -26.70 -5.90 8.08
CA ASN A 321 -26.66 -4.95 9.21
C ASN A 321 -25.98 -5.61 10.43
N ALA A 322 -25.96 -4.95 11.59
CA ALA A 322 -25.34 -5.48 12.80
C ALA A 322 -25.87 -6.85 13.26
N GLY A 323 -27.11 -7.21 12.91
CA GLY A 323 -27.75 -8.48 13.23
C GLY A 323 -27.40 -9.65 12.31
N GLY A 324 -26.78 -9.40 11.16
CA GLY A 324 -26.34 -10.44 10.22
C GLY A 324 -26.47 -10.04 8.76
N ILE A 325 -26.32 -11.03 7.89
CA ILE A 325 -26.70 -10.94 6.47
C ILE A 325 -28.00 -11.70 6.31
N HIS A 326 -29.05 -10.97 5.95
CA HIS A 326 -30.42 -11.47 5.88
C HIS A 326 -30.83 -11.57 4.42
N SER A 327 -31.33 -12.72 3.98
CA SER A 327 -31.80 -12.94 2.61
C SER A 327 -33.27 -13.36 2.61
N PHE A 328 -34.13 -12.55 1.99
CA PHE A 328 -35.53 -12.88 1.72
C PHE A 328 -35.67 -13.46 0.31
N THR A 329 -36.22 -14.67 0.21
CA THR A 329 -36.42 -15.34 -1.08
C THR A 329 -37.88 -15.18 -1.51
N PRO A 330 -38.17 -14.59 -2.69
CA PRO A 330 -39.55 -14.37 -3.12
C PRO A 330 -40.30 -15.66 -3.50
N ASN A 331 -39.60 -16.78 -3.70
CA ASN A 331 -40.20 -18.07 -3.98
C ASN A 331 -40.33 -18.93 -2.70
N PRO A 332 -41.55 -19.16 -2.18
CA PRO A 332 -41.77 -19.94 -0.96
C PRO A 332 -41.42 -21.43 -1.11
N GLU A 333 -41.29 -21.95 -2.33
CA GLU A 333 -40.88 -23.35 -2.56
C GLU A 333 -39.39 -23.59 -2.25
N TRP A 334 -38.60 -22.53 -2.02
CA TRP A 334 -37.14 -22.62 -1.82
C TRP A 334 -36.71 -22.57 -0.34
N GLY A 335 -37.66 -22.62 0.59
CA GLY A 335 -37.43 -22.72 2.04
C GLY A 335 -38.00 -21.56 2.84
N ASP A 336 -37.45 -21.34 4.04
CA ASP A 336 -37.88 -20.25 4.94
C ASP A 336 -37.84 -18.89 4.23
N PRO A 337 -38.84 -18.02 4.47
CA PRO A 337 -38.98 -16.75 3.78
C PRO A 337 -37.75 -15.85 4.01
N ILE A 338 -37.13 -15.92 5.18
CA ILE A 338 -35.91 -15.17 5.54
C ILE A 338 -34.86 -16.13 6.07
N ARG A 339 -33.67 -16.10 5.49
CA ARG A 339 -32.46 -16.76 6.00
C ARG A 339 -31.51 -15.72 6.56
N THR A 340 -30.95 -15.97 7.74
CA THR A 340 -29.93 -15.09 8.34
C THR A 340 -28.62 -15.84 8.49
N GLN A 341 -27.56 -15.28 7.93
CA GLN A 341 -26.18 -15.64 8.24
C GLN A 341 -25.66 -14.74 9.35
N ALA A 342 -25.18 -15.35 10.43
CA ALA A 342 -24.53 -14.65 11.54
C ALA A 342 -23.16 -14.11 11.12
N TRP A 343 -22.71 -13.02 11.75
CA TRP A 343 -21.32 -12.60 11.68
C TRP A 343 -20.43 -13.52 12.52
N ALA A 344 -19.15 -13.59 12.20
CA ALA A 344 -18.18 -14.31 13.01
C ALA A 344 -18.22 -13.81 14.47
N GLY A 345 -18.55 -14.69 15.42
CA GLY A 345 -18.60 -14.35 16.85
C GLY A 345 -19.79 -13.51 17.31
N VAL A 346 -20.73 -13.16 16.44
CA VAL A 346 -21.93 -12.38 16.79
C VAL A 346 -23.18 -13.21 16.56
N ALA A 347 -24.06 -13.29 17.56
CA ALA A 347 -25.33 -14.00 17.41
C ALA A 347 -26.23 -13.30 16.38
N ALA A 348 -26.83 -14.07 15.48
CA ALA A 348 -27.75 -13.55 14.47
C ALA A 348 -29.04 -13.01 15.12
N VAL A 349 -29.49 -11.84 14.66
CA VAL A 349 -30.79 -11.25 14.99
C VAL A 349 -31.58 -11.08 13.70
N THR A 350 -32.49 -12.00 13.42
CA THR A 350 -33.29 -11.97 12.19
C THR A 350 -34.35 -10.86 12.25
N PRO A 351 -34.38 -9.92 11.27
CA PRO A 351 -35.38 -8.87 11.23
C PRO A 351 -36.75 -9.43 10.84
N ALA A 352 -37.80 -8.67 11.13
CA ALA A 352 -39.15 -9.02 10.73
C ALA A 352 -39.34 -8.87 9.21
N GLU A 353 -40.19 -9.70 8.59
CA GLU A 353 -40.49 -9.62 7.16
C GLU A 353 -41.02 -8.24 6.74
N ALA A 354 -41.77 -7.57 7.61
CA ALA A 354 -42.27 -6.21 7.38
C ALA A 354 -41.12 -5.20 7.14
N GLU A 355 -39.97 -5.40 7.79
CA GLU A 355 -38.80 -4.55 7.62
C GLU A 355 -38.17 -4.73 6.23
N PHE A 356 -38.02 -5.97 5.78
CA PHE A 356 -37.60 -6.29 4.42
C PHE A 356 -38.51 -5.66 3.37
N ARG A 357 -39.82 -5.85 3.54
CA ARG A 357 -40.80 -5.31 2.60
C ARG A 357 -40.75 -3.78 2.56
N ARG A 358 -40.51 -3.12 3.69
CA ARG A 358 -40.33 -1.67 3.75
C ARG A 358 -39.07 -1.20 3.00
N VAL A 359 -37.92 -1.84 3.23
CA VAL A 359 -36.63 -1.44 2.62
C VAL A 359 -36.66 -1.61 1.10
N PHE A 360 -37.29 -2.67 0.60
CA PHE A 360 -37.39 -2.94 -0.84
C PHE A 360 -38.69 -2.46 -1.48
N ASN A 361 -39.53 -1.72 -0.74
CA ASN A 361 -40.84 -1.26 -1.18
C ASN A 361 -41.72 -2.37 -1.80
N LEU A 362 -41.73 -3.55 -1.17
CA LEU A 362 -42.54 -4.69 -1.55
C LEU A 362 -43.93 -4.53 -0.94
N GLY A 363 -45.00 -4.60 -1.74
CA GLY A 363 -46.37 -4.57 -1.22
C GLY A 363 -46.67 -5.75 -0.28
N ASN A 364 -47.71 -5.65 0.55
CA ASN A 364 -48.16 -6.71 1.49
C ASN A 364 -48.75 -7.96 0.80
N GLY A 365 -48.56 -8.12 -0.51
CA GLY A 365 -49.14 -9.19 -1.30
C GLY A 365 -48.51 -10.55 -0.97
N ALA A 366 -49.38 -11.54 -0.77
CA ALA A 366 -49.05 -12.95 -0.66
C ALA A 366 -48.14 -13.38 -1.83
N THR A 367 -47.20 -14.26 -1.51
CA THR A 367 -46.50 -15.15 -2.45
C THR A 367 -47.37 -15.47 -3.65
N LYS A 368 -46.91 -15.14 -4.87
CA LYS A 368 -47.61 -15.51 -6.11
C LYS A 368 -47.75 -17.04 -6.16
N THR A 369 -48.92 -17.55 -5.81
CA THR A 369 -49.41 -18.82 -6.31
C THR A 369 -49.51 -18.72 -7.82
N GLY A 370 -48.98 -19.72 -8.53
CA GLY A 370 -48.92 -19.77 -9.97
C GLY A 370 -50.26 -19.47 -10.66
N GLY A 371 -50.16 -18.84 -11.81
CA GLY A 371 -51.30 -18.58 -12.69
C GLY A 371 -50.94 -17.54 -13.74
N ASN A 372 -50.83 -17.98 -14.99
CA ASN A 372 -50.77 -17.13 -16.18
C ASN A 372 -51.84 -16.03 -16.12
N ALA A 373 -51.43 -14.79 -16.33
CA ALA A 373 -52.27 -13.76 -16.93
C ALA A 373 -51.38 -12.68 -17.54
N ASP A 374 -51.57 -12.48 -18.85
CA ASP A 374 -51.09 -11.33 -19.61
C ASP A 374 -51.44 -10.01 -18.90
N ALA A 375 -50.43 -9.15 -18.71
CA ALA A 375 -50.64 -7.71 -18.60
C ALA A 375 -49.31 -6.99 -18.83
N GLY A 376 -49.21 -6.32 -19.98
CA GLY A 376 -48.19 -5.33 -20.24
C GLY A 376 -48.30 -4.17 -19.24
N GLY A 377 -47.17 -3.82 -18.64
CA GLY A 377 -47.04 -2.66 -17.75
C GLY A 377 -45.55 -2.40 -17.56
N GLY A 378 -44.99 -1.55 -18.41
CA GLY A 378 -43.59 -1.16 -18.36
C GLY A 378 -43.25 -0.47 -17.04
N PHE A 379 -42.21 -0.97 -16.38
CA PHE A 379 -41.58 -0.29 -15.25
C PHE A 379 -40.59 0.72 -15.82
N ASP A 380 -40.99 1.99 -15.88
CA ASP A 380 -40.08 3.10 -16.20
C ASP A 380 -39.16 3.34 -15.00
N SER A 381 -37.90 2.91 -15.13
CA SER A 381 -36.84 3.33 -14.21
C SER A 381 -36.51 4.81 -14.45
N PRO A 382 -36.52 5.68 -13.43
CA PRO A 382 -36.18 7.10 -13.57
C PRO A 382 -34.71 7.38 -13.93
N PHE A 383 -33.87 6.34 -14.10
CA PHE A 383 -32.45 6.49 -14.47
C PHE A 383 -32.09 6.00 -15.88
N ALA A 384 -33.07 5.66 -16.73
CA ALA A 384 -32.83 5.24 -18.12
C ALA A 384 -32.44 6.38 -19.10
N LYS A 385 -32.22 7.62 -18.64
CA LYS A 385 -31.98 8.80 -19.51
C LYS A 385 -30.59 9.46 -19.45
N LEU A 386 -29.55 8.77 -18.98
CA LEU A 386 -28.18 9.32 -18.97
C LEU A 386 -27.14 8.46 -19.70
N ARG A 387 -27.57 7.71 -20.72
CA ARG A 387 -26.68 6.86 -21.51
C ARG A 387 -26.67 7.26 -22.98
N ASP A 388 -26.43 8.54 -23.25
CA ASP A 388 -26.11 9.01 -24.60
C ASP A 388 -25.38 10.37 -24.56
N GLN A 389 -24.15 10.39 -24.05
CA GLN A 389 -23.11 11.31 -24.54
C GLN A 389 -21.76 10.60 -24.51
N ARG A 390 -21.27 10.26 -25.72
CA ARG A 390 -19.88 9.88 -25.97
C ARG A 390 -18.98 11.06 -25.64
N TRP A 391 -17.93 10.86 -24.85
CA TRP A 391 -16.50 11.12 -25.12
C TRP A 391 -15.67 10.38 -24.07
#